data_AF-A0A443RUR1-F1
#
_entry.id   AF-A0A443RUR1-F1
#
_cell.length_a   1.000
_cell.length_b   1.000
_cell.length_c   1.000
_cell.angle_alpha   90.00
_cell.angle_beta   90.00
_cell.angle_gamma   90.00
#
_symmetry.space_group_name_H-M   'P 1'
#
loop_
_entity.id
_entity.type
_entity.pdbx_description
1 polymer ?
#
loop_
_entity_poly.entity_id
_entity_poly.type
_entity_poly.pdbx_seq_one_letter_code
_entity_poly.pdbx_strand_id
1 'polypeptide(L)'
;MSCWNSKTCNQIKGTDGTMFPPFISKETVLEAFVPFLNRSIHFNYESESHIHGLKTLKFQLPTDLFHNSKSKDHISCYCVNKDTCTVDGVYDLSKCNNGVPLLISMPHFLDADSNLQNSVL
;
A
#
# COMPACT_ATOMS: atom_id res chain seq x y z
N MET A 1 -9.38 -11.80 -6.59
CA MET A 1 -8.45 -12.49 -5.67
C MET A 1 -9.27 -13.21 -4.58
N SER A 2 -8.69 -14.09 -3.77
CA SER A 2 -9.44 -14.84 -2.74
C SER A 2 -8.73 -14.97 -1.38
N CYS A 3 -7.59 -14.29 -1.17
CA CYS A 3 -6.80 -14.49 0.03
C CYS A 3 -7.25 -13.65 1.25
N TRP A 4 -7.87 -12.47 1.06
CA TRP A 4 -8.34 -11.64 2.17
C TRP A 4 -9.73 -12.02 2.69
N ASN A 5 -10.11 -11.54 3.87
CA ASN A 5 -11.38 -11.87 4.53
C ASN A 5 -12.61 -11.13 3.99
N SER A 6 -12.45 -10.17 3.07
CA SER A 6 -13.55 -9.41 2.49
C SER A 6 -13.52 -9.40 0.97
N LYS A 7 -14.69 -9.24 0.34
CA LYS A 7 -14.79 -9.05 -1.11
C LYS A 7 -14.04 -7.81 -1.55
N THR A 8 -14.11 -6.71 -0.78
CA THR A 8 -13.48 -5.42 -1.09
C THR A 8 -11.97 -5.52 -1.14
N CYS A 9 -11.32 -6.12 -0.13
CA CYS A 9 -9.86 -6.31 -0.13
C CYS A 9 -9.37 -7.26 -1.23
N ASN A 10 -10.26 -8.12 -1.73
CA ASN A 10 -9.96 -9.05 -2.81
C ASN A 10 -10.18 -8.47 -4.22
N GLN A 11 -10.59 -7.21 -4.32
CA GLN A 11 -10.74 -6.51 -5.60
C GLN A 11 -9.38 -6.16 -6.20
N ILE A 12 -9.26 -6.44 -7.50
CA ILE A 12 -8.16 -6.00 -8.34
C ILE A 12 -8.63 -4.70 -8.99
N LYS A 13 -7.92 -3.60 -8.74
CA LYS A 13 -8.25 -2.26 -9.20
C LYS A 13 -7.04 -1.62 -9.88
N GLY A 14 -7.32 -0.76 -10.86
CA GLY A 14 -6.30 -0.01 -11.57
C GLY A 14 -5.52 -0.83 -12.59
N THR A 15 -4.29 -0.42 -12.86
CA THR A 15 -3.39 -1.05 -13.84
C THR A 15 -2.34 -1.92 -13.13
N ASP A 16 -1.29 -2.32 -13.83
CA ASP A 16 -0.11 -2.97 -13.25
C ASP A 16 0.91 -1.97 -12.65
N GLY A 17 0.63 -0.66 -12.73
CA GLY A 17 1.49 0.42 -12.25
C GLY A 17 2.53 0.91 -13.26
N THR A 18 2.64 0.30 -14.45
CA THR A 18 3.61 0.72 -15.49
C THR A 18 3.07 1.85 -16.36
N MET A 19 1.76 1.83 -16.62
CA MET A 19 1.05 2.82 -17.44
C MET A 19 -0.33 3.09 -16.84
N PHE A 20 -0.87 4.28 -17.11
CA PHE A 20 -2.18 4.73 -16.64
C PHE A 20 -2.97 5.35 -17.80
N PRO A 21 -4.31 5.46 -17.69
CA PRO A 21 -5.13 6.11 -18.72
C PRO A 21 -4.66 7.55 -19.02
N PRO A 22 -4.88 8.06 -20.24
CA PRO A 22 -4.48 9.42 -20.60
C PRO A 22 -5.30 10.49 -19.85
N PHE A 23 -4.83 11.73 -19.90
CA PHE A 23 -5.50 12.93 -19.35
C PHE A 23 -5.64 12.96 -17.83
N ILE A 24 -4.62 12.48 -17.11
CA ILE A 24 -4.56 12.49 -15.64
C ILE A 24 -4.47 13.93 -15.11
N SER A 25 -5.23 14.22 -14.06
CA SER A 25 -5.21 15.47 -13.31
C SER A 25 -4.68 15.26 -11.87
N LYS A 26 -4.49 16.36 -11.13
CA LYS A 26 -4.02 16.32 -9.73
C LYS A 26 -5.02 15.66 -8.78
N GLU A 27 -6.29 15.66 -9.17
CA GLU A 27 -7.42 15.10 -8.42
C GLU A 27 -7.64 13.61 -8.74
N THR A 28 -6.93 13.07 -9.73
CA THR A 28 -7.07 11.67 -10.12
C THR A 28 -6.41 10.77 -9.07
N VAL A 29 -7.18 9.82 -8.53
CA VAL A 29 -6.62 8.75 -7.69
C VAL A 29 -6.12 7.63 -8.60
N LEU A 30 -4.81 7.43 -8.64
CA LEU A 30 -4.21 6.34 -9.39
C LEU A 30 -4.23 5.08 -8.55
N GLU A 31 -4.65 3.96 -9.16
CA GLU A 31 -4.65 2.64 -8.53
C GLU A 31 -3.80 1.68 -9.34
N ALA A 32 -3.10 0.78 -8.66
CA ALA A 32 -2.38 -0.32 -9.29
C ALA A 32 -2.51 -1.61 -8.47
N PHE A 33 -2.64 -2.73 -9.15
CA PHE A 33 -2.52 -4.04 -8.52
C PHE A 33 -1.05 -4.44 -8.45
N VAL A 34 -0.56 -4.72 -7.24
CA VAL A 34 0.82 -5.16 -7.02
C VAL A 34 0.78 -6.64 -6.64
N PRO A 35 1.14 -7.56 -7.56
CA PRO A 35 1.04 -9.00 -7.31
C PRO A 35 1.81 -9.46 -6.06
N PHE A 36 2.98 -8.86 -5.82
CA PHE A 36 3.81 -9.18 -4.65
C PHE A 36 3.13 -8.81 -3.33
N LEU A 37 2.40 -7.70 -3.29
CA LEU A 37 1.61 -7.29 -2.12
C LEU A 37 0.26 -8.00 -2.05
N ASN A 38 -0.11 -8.78 -3.07
CA ASN A 38 -1.40 -9.46 -3.14
C ASN A 38 -2.57 -8.50 -2.84
N ARG A 39 -2.50 -7.24 -3.31
CA ARG A 39 -3.56 -6.23 -3.18
C ARG A 39 -3.41 -5.11 -4.19
N SER A 40 -4.49 -4.37 -4.37
CA SER A 40 -4.45 -3.08 -5.05
C SER A 40 -4.04 -1.98 -4.06
N ILE A 41 -3.24 -1.05 -4.55
CA ILE A 41 -2.77 0.14 -3.84
C ILE A 41 -3.17 1.39 -4.62
N HIS A 42 -3.11 2.54 -3.96
CA HIS A 42 -3.36 3.83 -4.60
C HIS A 42 -2.17 4.77 -4.41
N PHE A 43 -2.12 5.81 -5.23
CA PHE A 43 -1.12 6.87 -5.17
C PHE A 43 -1.80 8.22 -5.01
N ASN A 44 -1.19 9.08 -4.21
CA ASN A 44 -1.61 10.46 -4.02
C ASN A 44 -0.74 11.39 -4.86
N TYR A 45 -1.36 12.42 -5.43
CA TYR A 45 -0.61 13.51 -6.04
C TYR A 45 0.27 14.19 -4.98
N GLU A 46 1.53 14.43 -5.34
CA GLU A 46 2.50 15.12 -4.49
C GLU A 46 2.78 16.52 -5.04
N SER A 47 3.26 16.61 -6.30
CA SER A 47 3.70 17.88 -6.88
C SER A 47 3.72 17.86 -8.41
N GLU A 48 3.82 19.04 -9.02
CA GLU A 48 4.26 19.15 -10.41
C GLU A 48 5.78 18.94 -10.48
N SER A 49 6.27 18.43 -11.60
CA SER A 49 7.69 18.20 -11.87
C SER A 49 8.00 18.38 -13.35
N HIS A 50 9.29 18.34 -13.71
CA HIS A 50 9.73 18.35 -15.10
C HIS A 50 10.77 17.25 -15.31
N ILE A 51 10.58 16.41 -16.32
CA ILE A 51 11.51 15.34 -16.70
C ILE A 51 11.83 15.52 -18.18
N HIS A 52 13.12 15.72 -18.49
CA HIS A 52 13.59 15.96 -19.87
C HIS A 52 12.81 17.08 -20.62
N GLY A 53 12.46 18.15 -19.91
CA GLY A 53 11.71 19.28 -20.46
C GLY A 53 10.19 19.06 -20.58
N LEU A 54 9.69 17.87 -20.23
CA LEU A 54 8.26 17.57 -20.20
C LEU A 54 7.68 17.86 -18.83
N LYS A 55 6.56 18.58 -18.77
CA LYS A 55 5.80 18.79 -17.54
C LYS A 55 5.17 17.46 -17.09
N THR A 56 5.42 17.07 -15.85
CA THR A 56 4.96 15.81 -15.25
C THR A 56 4.24 16.06 -13.93
N LEU A 57 3.39 15.11 -13.54
CA LEU A 57 2.78 15.08 -12.21
C LEU A 57 3.46 13.98 -11.42
N LYS A 58 3.98 14.31 -10.24
CA LYS A 58 4.59 13.36 -9.31
C LYS A 58 3.50 12.81 -8.41
N PHE A 59 3.35 11.50 -8.42
CA PHE A 59 2.47 10.77 -7.52
C PHE A 59 3.32 9.89 -6.61
N GLN A 60 2.90 9.74 -5.36
CA GLN A 60 3.60 8.96 -4.35
C GLN A 60 2.66 7.99 -3.64
N LEU A 61 3.24 6.94 -3.05
CA LEU A 61 2.50 6.08 -2.13
C LEU A 61 2.06 6.91 -0.92
N PRO A 62 0.84 6.70 -0.40
CA PRO A 62 0.41 7.35 0.81
C PRO A 62 1.25 6.84 1.99
N THR A 63 1.57 7.72 2.95
CA THR A 63 2.35 7.36 4.14
C THR A 63 1.64 6.34 5.02
N ASP A 64 0.32 6.25 4.92
CA ASP A 64 -0.52 5.31 5.65
C ASP A 64 -0.81 4.00 4.90
N LEU A 65 -0.07 3.70 3.83
CA LEU A 65 -0.28 2.51 2.99
C LEU A 65 -0.30 1.19 3.80
N PHE A 66 0.59 1.10 4.79
CA PHE A 66 0.77 -0.04 5.69
C PHE A 66 0.38 0.30 7.14
N HIS A 67 -0.37 1.38 7.36
CA HIS A 67 -0.91 1.68 8.68
C HIS A 67 -2.10 0.77 8.98
N ASN A 68 -2.30 0.49 10.26
CA ASN A 68 -3.39 -0.35 10.70
C ASN A 68 -4.70 0.43 10.79
N SER A 69 -5.74 -0.31 10.45
CA SER A 69 -7.11 0.12 10.22
C SER A 69 -7.88 0.68 11.43
N LYS A 70 -7.25 1.07 12.55
CA LYS A 70 -8.01 1.56 13.72
C LYS A 70 -8.92 2.76 13.38
N SER A 71 -8.69 3.46 12.26
CA SER A 71 -9.49 4.61 11.81
C SER A 71 -10.14 4.49 10.41
N LYS A 72 -9.88 3.45 9.61
CA LYS A 72 -10.28 3.41 8.19
C LYS A 72 -10.85 2.04 7.74
N ASP A 73 -12.17 1.97 7.55
CA ASP A 73 -12.92 0.74 7.20
C ASP A 73 -12.34 -0.06 6.02
N HIS A 74 -11.70 0.60 5.05
CA HIS A 74 -11.20 -0.01 3.82
C HIS A 74 -9.88 -0.78 3.97
N ILE A 75 -9.16 -0.64 5.09
CA ILE A 75 -7.88 -1.33 5.35
C ILE A 75 -8.08 -2.53 6.31
N SER A 76 -9.17 -2.54 7.07
CA SER A 76 -9.46 -3.55 8.11
C SER A 76 -9.37 -4.98 7.63
N CYS A 77 -9.79 -5.25 6.40
CA CYS A 77 -9.85 -6.60 5.85
C CYS A 77 -8.49 -7.17 5.43
N TYR A 78 -7.43 -6.34 5.42
CA TYR A 78 -6.05 -6.79 5.26
C TYR A 78 -5.42 -7.23 6.59
N CYS A 79 -6.07 -6.93 7.72
CA CYS A 79 -5.64 -7.42 9.02
C CYS A 79 -5.93 -8.92 9.15
N VAL A 80 -4.88 -9.73 9.25
CA VAL A 80 -4.98 -11.19 9.44
C VAL A 80 -4.81 -11.55 10.91
N ASN A 81 -3.75 -11.06 11.55
CA ASN A 81 -3.43 -11.31 12.95
C ASN A 81 -3.63 -10.05 13.78
N LYS A 82 -4.45 -10.14 14.84
CA LYS A 82 -4.74 -9.01 15.72
C LYS A 82 -3.49 -8.36 16.30
N ASP A 83 -2.44 -9.14 16.58
CA ASP A 83 -1.21 -8.63 17.20
C ASP A 83 -0.42 -7.76 16.22
N THR A 84 -0.19 -8.24 14.98
CA THR A 84 0.52 -7.46 13.94
C THR A 84 -0.29 -6.24 13.51
N CYS A 85 -1.63 -6.32 13.58
CA CYS A 85 -2.52 -5.19 13.30
C CYS A 85 -2.58 -4.12 14.39
N THR A 86 -1.79 -4.26 15.47
CA THR A 86 -1.65 -3.19 16.46
C THR A 86 -0.48 -2.26 16.20
N VAL A 87 0.43 -2.59 15.26
CA VAL A 87 1.67 -1.85 15.00
C VAL A 87 1.66 -1.27 13.59
N ASP A 88 1.66 0.05 13.46
CA ASP A 88 1.60 0.72 12.16
C ASP A 88 2.90 0.55 11.35
N GLY A 89 2.76 0.46 10.02
CA GLY A 89 3.86 0.39 9.07
C GLY A 89 4.33 -1.01 8.70
N VAL A 90 3.59 -2.04 9.09
CA VAL A 90 3.81 -3.43 8.68
C VAL A 90 2.55 -4.06 8.09
N TYR A 91 2.75 -4.88 7.06
CA TYR A 91 1.69 -5.54 6.32
C TYR A 91 1.91 -7.06 6.32
N ASP A 92 0.94 -7.78 6.88
CA ASP A 92 1.01 -9.23 7.05
C ASP A 92 0.53 -9.96 5.80
N LEU A 93 1.46 -10.64 5.12
CA LEU A 93 1.22 -11.41 3.90
C LEU A 93 1.11 -12.92 4.15
N SER A 94 1.17 -13.36 5.40
CA SER A 94 1.22 -14.79 5.74
C SER A 94 0.05 -15.58 5.19
N LYS A 95 -1.16 -15.01 5.27
CA LYS A 95 -2.38 -15.65 4.76
C LYS A 95 -2.33 -15.93 3.26
N CYS A 96 -1.73 -15.03 2.48
CA CYS A 96 -1.64 -15.18 1.03
C CYS A 96 -0.39 -15.97 0.59
N ASN A 97 0.46 -16.41 1.54
CA ASN A 97 1.70 -17.13 1.31
C ASN A 97 1.78 -18.42 2.14
N ASN A 98 0.68 -19.20 2.17
CA ASN A 98 0.61 -20.52 2.81
C ASN A 98 1.08 -20.54 4.28
N GLY A 99 0.86 -19.45 5.02
CA GLY A 99 1.21 -19.35 6.44
C GLY A 99 2.67 -19.02 6.73
N VAL A 100 3.52 -18.79 5.71
CA VAL A 100 4.89 -18.30 5.94
C VAL A 100 4.81 -16.92 6.61
N PRO A 101 5.51 -16.65 7.72
CA PRO A 101 5.40 -15.41 8.48
C PRO A 101 6.12 -14.24 7.76
N LEU A 102 5.55 -13.80 6.64
CA LEU A 102 6.08 -12.71 5.81
C LEU A 102 5.40 -11.39 6.20
N LEU A 103 6.20 -10.46 6.71
CA LEU A 103 5.80 -9.07 6.98
C LEU A 103 6.50 -8.14 6.00
N ILE A 104 5.75 -7.23 5.39
CA ILE A 104 6.25 -6.20 4.48
C ILE A 104 6.19 -4.84 5.15
N SER A 105 7.21 -4.02 4.96
CA SER A 105 7.25 -2.62 5.39
C SER A 105 7.84 -1.75 4.28
N MET A 106 7.81 -0.43 4.47
CA MET A 106 8.67 0.46 3.70
C MET A 106 10.14 0.28 4.11
N PRO A 107 11.11 0.60 3.24
CA PRO A 107 12.53 0.53 3.57
C PRO A 107 12.84 1.22 4.90
N HIS A 108 13.69 0.60 5.72
CA HIS A 108 14.05 1.10 7.07
C HIS A 108 12.86 1.34 8.01
N PHE A 109 11.72 0.67 7.80
CA PHE A 109 10.48 0.94 8.53
C PHE A 109 10.06 2.42 8.46
N LEU A 110 10.27 3.04 7.29
CA LEU A 110 9.77 4.38 7.01
C LEU A 110 8.24 4.41 7.21
N ASP A 111 7.75 5.49 7.80
CA ASP A 111 6.33 5.69 8.17
C ASP A 111 5.74 4.61 9.11
N ALA A 112 6.57 3.76 9.72
CA ALA A 112 6.16 2.80 10.72
C ALA A 112 6.26 3.36 12.15
N ASP A 113 5.73 2.59 13.12
CA ASP A 113 5.92 2.86 14.54
C ASP A 113 7.41 2.91 14.90
N SER A 114 7.83 3.91 15.69
CA SER A 114 9.23 4.12 16.05
C SER A 114 9.83 2.95 16.82
N ASN A 115 9.01 2.14 17.49
CA ASN A 115 9.47 0.92 18.15
C ASN A 115 10.06 -0.07 17.14
N LEU A 116 9.51 -0.18 15.92
CA LEU A 116 10.04 -1.07 14.89
C LEU A 116 11.40 -0.60 14.38
N GLN A 117 11.57 0.71 14.18
CA GLN A 117 12.84 1.30 13.77
C GLN A 117 13.95 1.05 14.80
N ASN A 118 13.61 1.13 16.10
CA ASN A 118 14.56 0.92 17.19
C ASN A 118 14.81 -0.56 17.52
N SER A 119 13.98 -1.49 17.02
CA SER A 119 14.08 -2.92 17.31
C SER A 119 15.08 -3.67 16.43
N VAL A 120 15.60 -3.03 15.39
CA VAL A 120 16.55 -3.62 14.45
C VAL A 120 17.85 -2.83 14.52
N LEU A 121 18.94 -3.55 14.83
CA LEU A 121 20.30 -3.01 15.01
C LEU A 121 20.96 -2.64 13.68
#